data_AF-A0A5C5ZED6-F1
#
_entry.id   AF-A0A5C5ZED6-F1
#
_cell.length_a   1.000
_cell.length_b   1.000
_cell.length_c   1.000
_cell.angle_alpha   90.00
_cell.angle_beta   90.00
_cell.angle_gamma   90.00
#
_symmetry.space_group_name_H-M   'P 1'
#
loop_
_entity.id
_entity.type
_entity.pdbx_description
1 polymer ?
#
loop_
_entity_poly.entity_id
_entity_poly.type
_entity_poly.pdbx_seq_one_letter_code
_entity_poly.pdbx_strand_id
1 'polypeptide(L)'
;MPDRDKLQAMFVARFHVGDPPVPATEQQVESLGVELSTAVPEAYLSFITRFGAVYTPHILDAIVDAALDYSDVQNFLTVEQAITDTKAYWAAGMPEDVIGIASDCMGNFFGFRRQGAKSDDAPVVFFDHDFVDVSTVADSFDAFLTWYVENIGT
;
A
#
# COMPACT_ATOMS: atom_id res chain seq x y z
N MET A 1 -0.70 -19.93 -3.70
CA MET A 1 -0.86 -18.69 -2.95
C MET A 1 -1.63 -18.99 -1.67
N PRO A 2 -1.22 -18.45 -0.52
CA PRO A 2 -2.06 -18.48 0.67
C PRO A 2 -3.43 -17.87 0.35
N ASP A 3 -4.43 -18.27 1.10
CA ASP A 3 -5.73 -17.60 1.14
C ASP A 3 -5.53 -16.10 1.42
N ARG A 4 -6.03 -15.22 0.54
CA ARG A 4 -5.86 -13.75 0.61
C ARG A 4 -6.23 -13.22 1.98
N ASP A 5 -7.36 -13.68 2.50
CA ASP A 5 -7.88 -13.25 3.80
C ASP A 5 -6.92 -13.59 4.93
N LYS A 6 -6.32 -14.78 4.86
CA LYS A 6 -5.33 -15.24 5.82
C LYS A 6 -4.02 -14.48 5.68
N LEU A 7 -3.56 -14.22 4.46
CA LEU A 7 -2.34 -13.46 4.19
C LEU A 7 -2.43 -12.05 4.78
N GLN A 8 -3.51 -11.33 4.47
CA GLN A 8 -3.71 -9.96 4.92
C GLN A 8 -3.82 -9.91 6.45
N ALA A 9 -4.58 -10.84 7.06
CA ALA A 9 -4.67 -10.95 8.52
C ALA A 9 -3.31 -11.26 9.16
N MET A 10 -2.49 -12.13 8.56
CA MET A 10 -1.14 -12.42 9.03
C MET A 10 -0.23 -11.21 8.96
N PHE A 11 -0.26 -10.46 7.85
CA PHE A 11 0.53 -9.24 7.71
C PHE A 11 0.18 -8.24 8.82
N VAL A 12 -1.10 -7.92 8.98
CA VAL A 12 -1.56 -6.94 10.00
C VAL A 12 -1.25 -7.43 11.41
N ALA A 13 -1.57 -8.69 11.74
CA ALA A 13 -1.32 -9.23 13.08
C ALA A 13 0.16 -9.22 13.47
N ARG A 14 1.06 -9.28 12.49
CA ARG A 14 2.50 -9.35 12.73
C ARG A 14 3.17 -7.99 12.79
N PHE A 15 2.80 -7.09 11.89
CA PHE A 15 3.55 -5.86 11.69
C PHE A 15 2.85 -4.63 12.23
N HIS A 16 1.53 -4.68 12.42
CA HIS A 16 0.80 -3.51 12.90
C HIS A 16 1.15 -3.17 14.35
N VAL A 17 1.40 -1.90 14.61
CA VAL A 17 1.58 -1.36 15.95
C VAL A 17 0.57 -0.25 16.20
N GLY A 18 -0.07 -0.30 17.37
CA GLY A 18 -1.00 0.73 17.83
C GLY A 18 -2.37 0.18 18.17
N ASP A 19 -3.35 1.09 18.20
CA ASP A 19 -4.75 0.73 18.39
C ASP A 19 -5.28 -0.07 17.20
N PRO A 20 -6.30 -0.94 17.40
CA PRO A 20 -6.91 -1.67 16.31
C PRO A 20 -7.29 -0.74 15.15
N PRO A 21 -6.85 -1.03 13.92
CA PRO A 21 -7.03 -0.10 12.83
C PRO A 21 -8.50 -0.09 12.40
N VAL A 22 -8.96 1.09 11.97
CA VAL A 22 -10.38 1.34 11.69
C VAL A 22 -10.66 1.03 10.23
N PRO A 23 -11.49 0.03 9.91
CA PRO A 23 -11.74 -0.36 8.52
C PRO A 23 -12.43 0.77 7.73
N ALA A 24 -12.06 0.90 6.46
CA ALA A 24 -12.70 1.87 5.58
C ALA A 24 -14.12 1.42 5.23
N THR A 25 -15.05 2.37 5.20
CA THR A 25 -16.41 2.16 4.73
C THR A 25 -16.45 2.06 3.21
N GLU A 26 -17.49 1.41 2.68
CA GLU A 26 -17.74 1.35 1.22
C GLU A 26 -17.79 2.74 0.59
N GLN A 27 -18.42 3.71 1.26
CA GLN A 27 -18.52 5.09 0.78
C GLN A 27 -17.16 5.79 0.68
N GLN A 28 -16.26 5.53 1.64
CA GLN A 28 -14.91 6.06 1.56
C GLN A 28 -14.18 5.49 0.34
N VAL A 29 -14.23 4.17 0.13
CA VAL A 29 -13.54 3.56 -1.01
C VAL A 29 -14.16 3.95 -2.35
N GLU A 30 -15.48 4.14 -2.42
CA GLU A 30 -16.12 4.73 -3.60
C GLU A 30 -15.56 6.14 -3.88
N SER A 31 -15.38 6.96 -2.84
CA SER A 31 -14.79 8.29 -2.95
C SER A 31 -13.35 8.24 -3.48
N LEU A 32 -12.53 7.25 -3.07
CA LEU A 32 -11.19 7.04 -3.64
C LEU A 32 -11.25 6.88 -5.17
N GLY A 33 -12.13 6.00 -5.64
CA GLY A 33 -12.26 5.71 -7.07
C GLY A 33 -12.75 6.91 -7.88
N VAL A 34 -13.69 7.68 -7.33
CA VAL A 34 -14.21 8.91 -7.97
C VAL A 34 -13.15 10.01 -7.98
N GLU A 35 -12.58 10.33 -6.82
CA GLU A 35 -11.67 11.47 -6.65
C GLU A 35 -10.34 11.30 -7.38
N LEU A 36 -9.88 10.06 -7.54
CA LEU A 36 -8.63 9.73 -8.25
C LEU A 36 -8.88 9.13 -9.63
N SER A 37 -10.15 9.06 -10.07
CA SER A 37 -10.56 8.52 -11.38
C SER A 37 -9.94 7.14 -11.69
N THR A 38 -9.98 6.24 -10.72
CA THR A 38 -9.38 4.90 -10.81
C THR A 38 -10.37 3.84 -10.39
N ALA A 39 -10.34 2.67 -11.03
CA ALA A 39 -10.86 1.47 -10.41
C ALA A 39 -9.91 1.03 -9.28
N VAL A 40 -10.46 0.44 -8.23
CA VAL A 40 -9.71 -0.06 -7.09
C VAL A 40 -9.59 -1.58 -7.22
N PRO A 41 -8.38 -2.16 -7.19
CA PRO A 41 -8.21 -3.62 -7.22
C PRO A 41 -8.87 -4.30 -6.01
N GLU A 42 -9.50 -5.46 -6.23
CA GLU A 42 -10.22 -6.20 -5.19
C GLU A 42 -9.32 -6.58 -4.00
N ALA A 43 -8.06 -6.95 -4.27
CA ALA A 43 -7.08 -7.29 -3.25
C ALA A 43 -6.87 -6.14 -2.23
N TYR A 44 -6.69 -4.92 -2.73
CA TYR A 44 -6.56 -3.73 -1.89
C TYR A 44 -7.89 -3.32 -1.26
N LEU A 45 -9.01 -3.42 -2.00
CA LEU A 45 -10.35 -3.16 -1.46
C LEU A 45 -10.64 -4.05 -0.25
N SER A 46 -10.37 -5.35 -0.34
CA SER A 46 -10.52 -6.31 0.75
C SER A 46 -9.66 -5.93 1.97
N PHE A 47 -8.42 -5.51 1.73
CA PHE A 47 -7.50 -5.09 2.79
C PHE A 47 -8.00 -3.84 3.51
N ILE A 48 -8.28 -2.76 2.77
CA ILE A 48 -8.61 -1.47 3.37
C ILE A 48 -9.99 -1.47 4.04
N THR A 49 -10.95 -2.26 3.54
CA THR A 49 -12.28 -2.40 4.14
C THR A 49 -12.32 -3.37 5.32
N ARG A 50 -11.26 -4.15 5.54
CA ARG A 50 -11.13 -5.06 6.68
C ARG A 50 -10.25 -4.53 7.79
N PHE A 51 -9.17 -3.86 7.44
CA PHE A 51 -8.16 -3.40 8.39
C PHE A 51 -8.04 -1.88 8.41
N GLY A 52 -8.25 -1.20 7.29
CA GLY A 52 -8.05 0.25 7.21
C GLY A 52 -6.57 0.63 7.23
N ALA A 53 -6.26 1.77 7.84
CA ALA A 53 -4.89 2.29 7.92
C ALA A 53 -4.04 1.44 8.87
N VAL A 54 -2.92 0.92 8.39
CA VAL A 54 -2.02 0.03 9.14
C VAL A 54 -0.65 0.69 9.26
N TYR A 55 -0.19 0.84 10.50
CA TYR A 55 1.14 1.36 10.82
C TYR A 55 2.11 0.24 11.16
N THR A 56 3.23 0.15 10.44
CA THR A 56 4.22 -0.95 10.49
C THR A 56 5.66 -0.44 10.70
N PRO A 57 5.95 0.28 11.80
CA PRO A 57 7.21 1.00 11.99
C PRO A 57 8.47 0.12 12.03
N HIS A 58 8.33 -1.14 12.44
CA HIS A 58 9.46 -2.04 12.66
C HIS A 58 9.90 -2.81 11.41
N ILE A 59 9.21 -2.62 10.28
CA ILE A 59 9.60 -3.28 9.01
C ILE A 59 10.99 -2.82 8.57
N LEU A 60 11.31 -1.52 8.70
CA LEU A 60 12.63 -1.00 8.35
C LEU A 60 13.73 -1.65 9.20
N ASP A 61 13.55 -1.68 10.52
CA ASP A 61 14.52 -2.28 11.44
C ASP A 61 14.81 -3.75 11.04
N ALA A 62 13.75 -4.51 10.73
CA ALA A 62 13.90 -5.91 10.37
C ALA A 62 14.55 -6.13 8.99
N ILE A 63 14.31 -5.26 8.02
CA ILE A 63 14.99 -5.25 6.71
C ILE A 63 16.48 -4.99 6.91
N VAL A 64 16.83 -3.98 7.71
CA VAL A 64 18.22 -3.60 8.00
C VAL A 64 18.95 -4.71 8.76
N ASP A 65 18.34 -5.27 9.81
CA ASP A 65 18.94 -6.34 10.62
C ASP A 65 19.21 -7.60 9.80
N ALA A 66 18.33 -7.91 8.84
CA ALA A 66 18.47 -9.06 7.94
C ALA A 66 19.30 -8.75 6.68
N ALA A 67 19.80 -7.52 6.52
CA ALA A 67 20.50 -7.04 5.32
C ALA A 67 19.75 -7.34 4.02
N LEU A 68 18.43 -7.15 4.04
CA LEU A 68 17.55 -7.33 2.88
C LEU A 68 17.56 -6.06 2.02
N ASP A 69 17.57 -6.25 0.70
CA ASP A 69 17.47 -5.16 -0.28
C ASP A 69 16.01 -5.02 -0.73
N TYR A 70 15.20 -4.35 0.10
CA TYR A 70 13.77 -4.13 -0.14
C TYR A 70 13.28 -2.89 0.61
N SER A 71 12.28 -2.19 0.06
CA SER A 71 11.73 -0.98 0.67
C SER A 71 10.84 -1.29 1.89
N ASP A 72 10.92 -0.48 2.95
CA ASP A 72 10.00 -0.56 4.06
C ASP A 72 8.64 0.02 3.68
N VAL A 73 7.57 -0.71 3.94
CA VAL A 73 6.24 -0.11 4.00
C VAL A 73 5.97 0.24 5.46
N GLN A 74 5.69 1.51 5.75
CA GLN A 74 5.48 1.98 7.11
C GLN A 74 4.03 2.37 7.37
N ASN A 75 3.40 3.08 6.44
CA ASN A 75 2.05 3.59 6.62
C ASN A 75 1.17 3.14 5.46
N PHE A 76 0.23 2.23 5.69
CA PHE A 76 -0.95 2.11 4.84
C PHE A 76 -1.90 3.24 5.20
N LEU A 77 -2.28 4.04 4.21
CA LEU A 77 -2.99 5.29 4.42
C LEU A 77 -4.47 5.06 4.68
N THR A 78 -5.11 5.97 5.41
CA THR A 78 -6.57 6.05 5.34
C THR A 78 -6.98 6.43 3.91
N VAL A 79 -8.23 6.15 3.53
CA VAL A 79 -8.74 6.54 2.20
C VAL A 79 -8.66 8.05 1.98
N GLU A 80 -8.94 8.86 3.02
CA GLU A 80 -8.81 10.32 2.93
C GLU A 80 -7.37 10.72 2.62
N GLN A 81 -6.40 10.18 3.37
CA GLN A 81 -4.97 10.43 3.14
C GLN A 81 -4.51 9.95 1.76
N ALA A 82 -4.93 8.76 1.33
CA ALA A 82 -4.62 8.26 -0.01
C ALA A 82 -5.07 9.26 -1.09
N ILE A 83 -6.25 9.89 -0.95
CA ILE A 83 -6.74 10.92 -1.88
C ILE A 83 -5.93 12.21 -1.78
N THR A 84 -5.78 12.76 -0.57
CA THR A 84 -5.13 14.06 -0.37
C THR A 84 -3.67 14.01 -0.78
N ASP A 85 -2.98 12.95 -0.38
CA ASP A 85 -1.55 12.82 -0.53
C ASP A 85 -1.23 12.45 -1.98
N THR A 86 -1.99 11.57 -2.62
CA THR A 86 -1.83 11.31 -4.07
C THR A 86 -1.91 12.62 -4.88
N LYS A 87 -2.91 13.47 -4.62
CA LYS A 87 -3.05 14.76 -5.31
C LYS A 87 -1.90 15.71 -4.99
N ALA A 88 -1.41 15.73 -3.75
CA ALA A 88 -0.26 16.54 -3.35
C ALA A 88 1.03 16.07 -4.05
N TYR A 89 1.25 14.76 -4.13
CA TYR A 89 2.41 14.16 -4.81
C TYR A 89 2.34 14.40 -6.33
N TRP A 90 1.17 14.34 -6.95
CA TRP A 90 1.00 14.75 -8.35
C TRP A 90 1.44 16.20 -8.58
N ALA A 91 1.00 17.11 -7.70
CA ALA A 91 1.41 18.51 -7.76
C ALA A 91 2.92 18.71 -7.51
N ALA A 92 3.57 17.75 -6.84
CA ALA A 92 5.01 17.74 -6.55
C ALA A 92 5.85 17.00 -7.59
N GLY A 93 5.26 16.41 -8.63
CA GLY A 93 5.97 15.78 -9.75
C GLY A 93 5.83 14.26 -9.86
N MET A 94 5.09 13.61 -8.96
CA MET A 94 4.71 12.20 -9.14
C MET A 94 3.83 12.06 -10.39
N PRO A 95 4.04 11.04 -11.25
CA PRO A 95 3.19 10.84 -12.41
C PRO A 95 1.70 10.72 -12.03
N GLU A 96 0.83 11.43 -12.76
CA GLU A 96 -0.61 11.52 -12.45
C GLU A 96 -1.34 10.18 -12.54
N ASP A 97 -0.75 9.18 -13.19
CA ASP A 97 -1.29 7.83 -13.25
C ASP A 97 -0.84 6.95 -12.08
N VAL A 98 -0.07 7.44 -11.10
CA VAL A 98 0.24 6.72 -9.87
C VAL A 98 -0.77 7.08 -8.78
N ILE A 99 -1.39 6.07 -8.19
CA ILE A 99 -2.36 6.18 -7.09
C ILE A 99 -1.70 5.66 -5.82
N GLY A 100 -1.39 6.53 -4.87
CA GLY A 100 -0.74 6.16 -3.63
C GLY A 100 -1.69 5.57 -2.60
N ILE A 101 -1.26 4.48 -1.97
CA ILE A 101 -2.01 3.76 -0.93
C ILE A 101 -1.20 3.52 0.34
N ALA A 102 0.12 3.61 0.26
CA ALA A 102 1.02 3.48 1.38
C ALA A 102 2.29 4.32 1.20
N SER A 103 3.06 4.49 2.27
CA SER A 103 4.35 5.19 2.25
C SER A 103 5.38 4.49 3.14
N ASP A 104 6.65 4.73 2.84
CA ASP A 104 7.77 4.41 3.73
C ASP A 104 8.01 5.52 4.76
N CYS A 105 9.06 5.42 5.56
CA CYS A 105 9.42 6.45 6.52
C CYS A 105 10.17 7.67 5.93
N MET A 106 10.52 7.62 4.64
CA MET A 106 11.38 8.60 3.96
C MET A 106 10.62 9.48 2.96
N GLY A 107 9.32 9.29 2.80
CA GLY A 107 8.49 10.08 1.88
C GLY A 107 8.33 9.46 0.49
N ASN A 108 8.69 8.19 0.32
CA ASN A 108 8.37 7.45 -0.90
C ASN A 108 6.96 6.86 -0.82
N PHE A 109 6.37 6.59 -1.98
CA PHE A 109 4.96 6.21 -2.11
C PHE A 109 4.81 4.85 -2.77
N PHE A 110 4.03 3.97 -2.15
CA PHE A 110 3.59 2.72 -2.76
C PHE A 110 2.17 2.88 -3.27
N GLY A 111 1.92 2.32 -4.44
CA GLY A 111 0.67 2.59 -5.14
C GLY A 111 0.37 1.59 -6.24
N PHE A 112 -0.62 1.96 -7.04
CA PHE A 112 -0.95 1.30 -8.29
C PHE A 112 -0.85 2.29 -9.43
N ARG A 113 -0.64 1.80 -10.64
CA ARG A 113 -1.01 2.58 -11.83
C ARG A 113 -2.54 2.72 -11.88
N ARG A 114 -3.04 3.85 -12.37
CA ARG A 114 -4.47 4.15 -12.51
C ARG A 114 -5.14 3.06 -13.33
N GLN A 115 -6.17 2.45 -12.77
CA GLN A 115 -6.88 1.34 -13.40
C GLN A 115 -8.12 1.84 -14.13
N GLY A 116 -8.29 1.43 -15.39
CA GLY A 116 -9.46 1.80 -16.20
C GLY A 116 -10.70 0.91 -15.95
N ALA A 117 -10.53 -0.24 -15.31
CA ALA A 117 -11.60 -1.20 -15.03
C ALA A 117 -11.28 -1.97 -13.73
N LYS A 118 -12.32 -2.57 -13.14
CA LYS A 118 -12.14 -3.45 -11.98
C LYS A 118 -11.21 -4.61 -12.31
N SER A 119 -10.31 -4.91 -11.39
CA SER A 119 -9.41 -6.06 -11.43
C SER A 119 -9.41 -6.77 -10.08
N ASP A 120 -9.06 -8.06 -10.08
CA ASP A 120 -8.87 -8.78 -8.83
C ASP A 120 -7.64 -8.26 -8.06
N ASP A 121 -6.57 -7.96 -8.78
CA ASP A 121 -5.32 -7.44 -8.22
C ASP A 121 -4.66 -6.50 -9.24
N ALA A 122 -3.58 -5.82 -8.85
CA ALA A 122 -2.76 -4.99 -9.72
C ALA A 122 -1.30 -4.92 -9.25
N PRO A 123 -0.32 -4.74 -10.15
CA PRO A 123 1.07 -4.53 -9.77
C PRO A 123 1.24 -3.33 -8.85
N VAL A 124 2.02 -3.53 -7.78
CA VAL A 124 2.39 -2.45 -6.86
C VAL A 124 3.59 -1.71 -7.42
N VAL A 125 3.48 -0.40 -7.50
CA VAL A 125 4.57 0.49 -7.90
C VAL A 125 5.10 1.26 -6.70
N PHE A 126 6.38 1.59 -6.76
CA PHE A 126 7.08 2.44 -5.81
C PHE A 126 7.50 3.72 -6.54
N PHE A 127 7.04 4.85 -6.01
CA PHE A 127 7.48 6.18 -6.40
C PHE A 127 8.59 6.63 -5.46
N ASP A 128 9.79 6.76 -6.03
CA ASP A 128 10.95 7.33 -5.37
C ASP A 128 10.89 8.86 -5.50
N HIS A 129 10.68 9.55 -4.38
CA HIS A 129 10.49 10.98 -4.38
C HIS A 129 11.80 11.77 -4.59
N ASP A 130 12.96 11.18 -4.24
CA ASP A 130 14.27 11.81 -4.40
C ASP A 130 14.69 11.81 -5.87
N PHE A 131 14.39 10.71 -6.59
CA PHE A 131 14.73 10.55 -8.01
C PHE A 131 13.58 10.85 -8.96
N VAL A 132 12.37 11.05 -8.46
CA VAL A 132 11.13 11.25 -9.24
C VAL A 132 10.97 10.12 -10.27
N ASP A 133 11.16 8.87 -9.81
CA ASP A 133 11.08 7.67 -10.64
C ASP A 133 10.02 6.71 -10.10
N VAL A 134 9.47 5.88 -10.99
CA VAL A 134 8.46 4.90 -10.64
C VAL A 134 8.89 3.52 -11.12
N SER A 135 9.07 2.60 -10.18
CA SER A 135 9.40 1.20 -10.46
C SER A 135 8.29 0.26 -9.99
N THR A 136 8.18 -0.93 -10.59
CA THR A 136 7.29 -1.98 -10.10
C THR A 136 8.03 -2.81 -9.04
N VAL A 137 7.45 -2.94 -7.86
CA VAL A 137 8.04 -3.69 -6.73
C VAL A 137 7.38 -5.05 -6.49
N ALA A 138 6.16 -5.24 -6.99
CA ALA A 138 5.48 -6.53 -6.97
C ALA A 138 4.49 -6.65 -8.12
N ASP A 139 4.29 -7.88 -8.62
CA ASP A 139 3.32 -8.17 -9.69
C ASP A 139 1.86 -8.03 -9.23
N SER A 140 1.62 -7.99 -7.92
CA SER A 140 0.30 -7.93 -7.31
C SER A 140 0.38 -7.39 -5.87
N PHE A 141 -0.71 -6.88 -5.33
CA PHE A 141 -0.82 -6.48 -3.93
C PHE A 141 -0.65 -7.66 -2.97
N ASP A 142 -1.22 -8.82 -3.31
CA ASP A 142 -1.01 -10.04 -2.53
C ASP A 142 0.47 -10.48 -2.57
N ALA A 143 1.15 -10.36 -3.71
CA ALA A 143 2.58 -10.64 -3.81
C ALA A 143 3.42 -9.65 -2.98
N PHE A 144 3.03 -8.38 -2.96
CA PHE A 144 3.66 -7.34 -2.14
C PHE A 144 3.59 -7.69 -0.64
N LEU A 145 2.41 -8.04 -0.12
CA LEU A 145 2.26 -8.45 1.29
C LEU A 145 2.96 -9.78 1.59
N THR A 146 2.91 -10.73 0.65
CA THR A 146 3.57 -12.04 0.78
C THR A 146 5.07 -11.88 1.00
N TRP A 147 5.72 -10.97 0.27
CA TRP A 147 7.15 -10.72 0.43
C TRP A 147 7.51 -10.41 1.90
N TYR A 148 6.80 -9.48 2.54
CA TYR A 148 7.05 -9.14 3.95
C TYR A 148 6.77 -10.31 4.88
N VAL A 149 5.65 -11.02 4.68
CA VAL A 149 5.29 -12.15 5.53
C VAL A 149 6.30 -13.30 5.44
N GLU A 150 6.89 -13.55 4.27
CA GLU A 150 7.83 -14.65 4.06
C GLU A 150 9.29 -14.30 4.39
N ASN A 151 9.70 -13.05 4.20
CA ASN A 151 11.12 -12.66 4.25
C ASN A 151 11.52 -11.93 5.53
N ILE A 152 10.59 -11.21 6.17
CA ILE A 152 10.86 -10.62 7.48
C ILE A 152 10.69 -11.72 8.53
N GLY A 153 11.64 -11.86 9.46
CA GLY A 153 11.66 -12.89 10.52
C GLY A 153 10.66 -12.62 11.66
N THR A 154 10.25 -13.67 12.38
CA THR A 154 9.37 -13.56 13.57
C THR A 154 10.19 -13.25 14.81
#